data_AF-A0A2U1DBE2-F1
#
_entry.id   AF-A0A2U1DBE2-F1
#
_cell.length_a   1.000
_cell.length_b   1.000
_cell.length_c   1.000
_cell.angle_alpha   90.00
_cell.angle_beta   90.00
_cell.angle_gamma   90.00
#
_symmetry.space_group_name_H-M   'P 1'
#
loop_
_entity.id
_entity.type
_entity.pdbx_description
1 polymer ?
#
loop_
_entity_poly.entity_id
_entity_poly.type
_entity_poly.pdbx_seq_one_letter_code
_entity_poly.pdbx_strand_id
1 'polypeptide(L)'
;MIVGIGNDLESITRVAQVLERQPAFLDMILTKEEVQAAQQRHGKHYAEFVAGRFSAKEAFSKATGYGIGQEVHWHDIVILNADNGRPIITVKKFPYTVRVAITHSGDFVNTTVIIEKLSWLEKLKLSLTGGRGVLQ
;
A
#
# COMPACT_ATOMS: atom_id res chain seq x y z
N MET A 1 18.87 3.51 -7.12
CA MET A 1 19.25 2.08 -7.28
C MET A 1 18.12 1.26 -6.68
N ILE A 2 17.51 0.39 -7.48
CA ILE A 2 16.44 -0.52 -7.03
C ILE A 2 17.06 -1.56 -6.10
N VAL A 3 16.37 -1.85 -4.99
CA VAL A 3 16.78 -2.84 -3.98
C VAL A 3 15.74 -3.91 -3.73
N GLY A 4 14.51 -3.71 -4.22
CA GLY A 4 13.44 -4.69 -4.09
C GLY A 4 12.34 -4.43 -5.11
N ILE A 5 11.72 -5.51 -5.58
CA ILE A 5 10.52 -5.49 -6.42
C ILE A 5 9.56 -6.53 -5.89
N GLY A 6 8.27 -6.20 -5.87
CA GLY A 6 7.24 -7.14 -5.47
C GLY A 6 6.01 -6.97 -6.35
N ASN A 7 5.35 -8.09 -6.60
CA ASN A 7 4.13 -8.14 -7.39
C ASN A 7 3.09 -9.01 -6.68
N ASP A 8 1.83 -8.61 -6.83
CA ASP A 8 0.71 -9.34 -6.28
C ASP A 8 -0.53 -9.22 -7.18
N LEU A 9 -1.31 -10.30 -7.24
CA LEU A 9 -2.56 -10.39 -8.00
C LEU A 9 -3.64 -10.93 -7.05
N GLU A 10 -4.73 -10.20 -6.90
CA GLU A 10 -5.80 -10.54 -5.96
C GLU A 10 -7.18 -10.51 -6.63
N SER A 11 -8.08 -11.39 -6.19
CA SER A 11 -9.48 -11.40 -6.61
C SER A 11 -10.30 -10.43 -5.75
N ILE A 12 -10.98 -9.48 -6.42
CA ILE A 12 -11.88 -8.52 -5.80
C ILE A 12 -13.05 -9.25 -5.14
N THR A 13 -13.63 -10.24 -5.83
CA THR A 13 -14.72 -11.05 -5.28
C THR A 13 -14.30 -11.81 -4.04
N ARG A 14 -13.09 -12.40 -4.01
CA ARG A 14 -12.58 -13.09 -2.83
C ARG A 14 -12.44 -12.14 -1.63
N VAL A 15 -11.89 -10.95 -1.85
CA VAL A 15 -11.76 -9.95 -0.78
C VAL A 15 -13.13 -9.49 -0.29
N ALA A 16 -14.09 -9.25 -1.19
CA ALA A 16 -15.46 -8.90 -0.82
C ALA A 16 -16.11 -9.97 0.07
N GLN A 17 -15.98 -11.24 -0.30
CA GLN A 17 -16.49 -12.36 0.50
C GLN A 17 -15.84 -12.46 1.88
N VAL A 18 -14.54 -12.16 1.99
CA VAL A 18 -13.85 -12.12 3.29
C VAL A 18 -14.38 -10.98 4.15
N LEU A 19 -14.58 -9.79 3.58
CA LEU A 19 -15.14 -8.64 4.30
C LEU A 19 -16.56 -8.90 4.82
N GLU A 20 -17.38 -9.60 4.05
CA GLU A 20 -18.73 -10.00 4.47
C GLU A 20 -18.68 -11.01 5.63
N ARG A 21 -17.79 -12.00 5.56
CA ARG A 21 -17.66 -13.05 6.58
C ARG A 21 -16.96 -12.57 7.85
N GLN A 22 -16.01 -11.66 7.71
CA GLN A 22 -15.16 -11.16 8.78
C GLN A 22 -15.01 -9.64 8.66
N PRO A 23 -15.98 -8.86 9.17
CA PRO A 23 -15.93 -7.39 9.08
C PRO A 23 -14.67 -6.78 9.71
N ALA A 24 -14.14 -7.41 10.76
CA ALA A 24 -12.89 -7.03 11.42
C ALA A 24 -11.65 -7.13 10.51
N PHE A 25 -11.74 -7.84 9.38
CA PHE A 25 -10.67 -7.92 8.40
C PHE A 25 -10.29 -6.54 7.85
N LEU A 26 -11.26 -5.66 7.66
CA LEU A 26 -11.03 -4.30 7.16
C LEU A 26 -10.06 -3.54 8.07
N ASP A 27 -10.40 -3.47 9.36
CA ASP A 27 -9.60 -2.77 10.39
C ASP A 27 -8.29 -3.49 10.72
N MET A 28 -8.14 -4.76 10.31
CA MET A 28 -6.88 -5.50 10.45
C MET A 28 -5.87 -5.09 9.38
N ILE A 29 -6.31 -4.90 8.13
CA ILE A 29 -5.42 -4.64 7.00
C ILE A 29 -5.28 -3.16 6.65
N LEU A 30 -6.30 -2.34 6.93
CA LEU A 30 -6.32 -0.91 6.58
C LEU A 30 -6.09 -0.04 7.81
N THR A 31 -5.34 1.04 7.61
CA THR A 31 -5.21 2.12 8.58
C THR A 31 -6.49 2.95 8.65
N LYS A 32 -6.67 3.75 9.71
CA LYS A 32 -7.89 4.54 9.88
C LYS A 32 -8.15 5.49 8.71
N GLU A 33 -7.09 6.08 8.18
CA GLU A 33 -7.12 6.98 7.03
C GLU A 33 -7.54 6.23 5.75
N GLU A 34 -7.05 5.02 5.56
CA GLU A 34 -7.46 4.16 4.43
C GLU A 34 -8.92 3.68 4.57
N VAL A 35 -9.37 3.37 5.78
CA VAL A 35 -10.78 3.03 6.05
C VAL A 35 -11.69 4.20 5.73
N GLN A 36 -11.35 5.42 6.16
CA GLN A 36 -12.11 6.63 5.82
C GLN A 36 -12.18 6.84 4.30
N ALA A 37 -11.06 6.65 3.60
CA ALA A 37 -11.05 6.72 2.14
C ALA A 37 -11.91 5.61 1.52
N ALA A 38 -11.87 4.38 2.03
CA ALA A 38 -12.70 3.28 1.55
C ALA A 38 -14.19 3.62 1.68
N GLN A 39 -14.61 4.13 2.84
CA GLN A 39 -16.01 4.47 3.15
C GLN A 39 -16.62 5.56 2.27
N GLN A 40 -15.79 6.36 1.58
CA GLN A 40 -16.26 7.32 0.57
C GLN A 40 -16.68 6.65 -0.75
N ARG A 41 -16.51 5.33 -0.88
CA ARG A 41 -16.83 4.56 -2.09
C ARG A 41 -18.01 3.63 -1.82
N HIS A 42 -18.70 3.27 -2.88
CA HIS A 42 -19.90 2.43 -2.82
C HIS A 42 -19.82 1.24 -3.78
N GLY A 43 -20.52 0.16 -3.44
CA GLY A 43 -20.65 -1.03 -4.28
C GLY A 43 -19.29 -1.61 -4.71
N LYS A 44 -19.14 -1.88 -6.01
CA LYS A 44 -17.91 -2.50 -6.56
C LYS A 44 -16.64 -1.69 -6.26
N HIS A 45 -16.72 -0.36 -6.28
CA HIS A 45 -15.56 0.50 -6.05
C HIS A 45 -15.03 0.43 -4.62
N TYR A 46 -15.89 0.11 -3.65
CA TYR A 46 -15.46 -0.15 -2.28
C TYR A 46 -14.60 -1.43 -2.23
N ALA A 47 -15.09 -2.53 -2.81
CA ALA A 47 -14.34 -3.79 -2.85
C ALA A 47 -13.03 -3.67 -3.65
N GLU A 48 -13.05 -2.99 -4.81
CA GLU A 48 -11.85 -2.70 -5.61
C GLU A 48 -10.80 -1.93 -4.81
N PHE A 49 -11.24 -0.93 -4.04
CA PHE A 49 -10.33 -0.14 -3.19
C PHE A 49 -9.67 -1.02 -2.14
N VAL A 50 -10.45 -1.80 -1.38
CA VAL A 50 -9.91 -2.64 -0.30
C VAL A 50 -9.00 -3.72 -0.87
N ALA A 51 -9.41 -4.41 -1.93
CA ALA A 51 -8.60 -5.43 -2.61
C ALA A 51 -7.29 -4.85 -3.14
N GLY A 52 -7.31 -3.64 -3.72
CA GLY A 52 -6.09 -2.99 -4.16
C GLY A 52 -5.14 -2.61 -3.05
N ARG A 53 -5.63 -2.22 -1.86
CA ARG A 53 -4.75 -1.91 -0.72
C ARG A 53 -4.17 -3.17 -0.11
N PHE A 54 -4.98 -4.21 -0.01
CA PHE A 54 -4.53 -5.53 0.40
C PHE A 54 -3.39 -6.03 -0.52
N SER A 55 -3.65 -6.08 -1.83
CA SER A 55 -2.69 -6.51 -2.84
C SER A 55 -1.42 -5.65 -2.84
N ALA A 56 -1.55 -4.34 -2.67
CA ALA A 56 -0.41 -3.44 -2.61
C ALA A 56 0.49 -3.64 -1.39
N LYS A 57 -0.11 -3.91 -0.23
CA LYS A 57 0.63 -4.19 1.00
C LYS A 57 1.33 -5.56 0.92
N GLU A 58 0.70 -6.55 0.29
CA GLU A 58 1.35 -7.84 -0.04
C GLU A 58 2.49 -7.68 -1.06
N ALA A 59 2.29 -6.91 -2.12
CA ALA A 59 3.36 -6.61 -3.08
C ALA A 59 4.55 -5.91 -2.39
N PHE A 60 4.29 -4.98 -1.46
CA PHE A 60 5.34 -4.37 -0.65
C PHE A 60 6.05 -5.40 0.23
N SER A 61 5.31 -6.26 0.94
CA SER A 61 5.88 -7.29 1.81
C SER A 61 6.83 -8.23 1.04
N LYS A 62 6.44 -8.62 -0.18
CA LYS A 62 7.29 -9.38 -1.12
C LYS A 62 8.52 -8.62 -1.57
N ALA A 63 8.39 -7.32 -1.88
CA ALA A 63 9.51 -6.47 -2.27
C ALA A 63 10.58 -6.35 -1.17
N THR A 64 10.18 -6.44 0.11
CA THR A 64 11.10 -6.47 1.25
C THR A 64 11.75 -7.83 1.50
N GLY A 65 11.12 -8.92 1.06
CA GLY A 65 11.55 -10.30 1.30
C GLY A 65 11.09 -10.92 2.63
N TYR A 66 10.38 -10.18 3.48
CA TYR A 66 9.94 -10.67 4.80
C TYR A 66 8.52 -11.25 4.82
N GLY A 67 7.68 -10.89 3.84
CA GLY A 67 6.24 -11.17 3.90
C GLY A 67 5.54 -10.34 4.99
N ILE A 68 4.21 -10.42 5.06
CA ILE A 68 3.46 -9.79 6.14
C ILE A 68 3.63 -10.60 7.43
N GLY A 69 3.96 -9.94 8.54
CA GLY A 69 4.18 -10.63 9.80
C GLY A 69 4.88 -9.76 10.83
N GLN A 70 5.89 -10.32 11.48
CA GLN A 70 6.63 -9.67 12.57
C GLN A 70 7.45 -8.46 12.11
N GLU A 71 8.02 -8.51 10.90
CA GLU A 71 8.89 -7.46 10.37
C GLU A 71 8.13 -6.41 9.53
N VAL A 72 6.99 -6.81 8.96
CA VAL A 72 6.15 -5.95 8.12
C VAL A 72 4.70 -6.05 8.58
N HIS A 73 4.23 -5.03 9.29
CA HIS A 73 2.86 -4.95 9.76
C HIS A 73 1.98 -4.17 8.77
N TRP A 74 0.72 -4.60 8.63
CA TRP A 74 -0.28 -3.93 7.79
C TRP A 74 -0.39 -2.42 8.05
N HIS A 75 -0.33 -2.02 9.31
CA HIS A 75 -0.56 -0.65 9.78
C HIS A 75 0.69 0.24 9.74
N ASP A 76 1.85 -0.32 9.37
CA ASP A 76 3.04 0.47 9.09
C ASP A 76 3.06 0.99 7.65
N ILE A 77 2.22 0.42 6.79
CA ILE A 77 2.07 0.78 5.38
C ILE A 77 0.74 1.53 5.21
N VAL A 78 0.79 2.72 4.63
CA VAL A 78 -0.38 3.56 4.31
C VAL A 78 -0.38 3.83 2.81
N ILE A 79 -1.51 3.59 2.13
CA ILE A 79 -1.66 3.79 0.70
C ILE A 79 -2.89 4.66 0.40
N LEU A 80 -2.63 5.93 0.14
CA LEU A 80 -3.63 6.94 -0.22
C LEU A 80 -3.44 7.42 -1.65
N ASN A 81 -4.33 8.27 -2.13
CA ASN A 81 -4.21 8.90 -3.44
C ASN A 81 -3.73 10.35 -3.27
N ALA A 82 -2.85 10.79 -4.17
CA ALA A 82 -2.56 12.21 -4.37
C ALA A 82 -3.78 12.93 -4.99
N ASP A 83 -3.73 14.26 -5.02
CA ASP A 83 -4.80 15.10 -5.60
C ASP A 83 -5.07 14.77 -7.08
N ASN A 84 -4.05 14.33 -7.82
CA ASN A 84 -4.19 13.89 -9.21
C ASN A 84 -4.63 12.42 -9.36
N GLY A 85 -5.01 11.76 -8.27
CA GLY A 85 -5.46 10.37 -8.24
C GLY A 85 -4.34 9.32 -8.21
N ARG A 86 -3.05 9.70 -8.32
CA ARG A 86 -1.94 8.74 -8.28
C ARG A 86 -1.83 8.07 -6.88
N PRO A 87 -1.71 6.74 -6.77
CA PRO A 87 -1.50 6.10 -5.48
C PRO A 87 -0.12 6.44 -4.91
N ILE A 88 -0.07 6.73 -3.62
CA ILE A 88 1.15 7.01 -2.85
C ILE A 88 1.21 6.01 -1.71
N ILE A 89 2.33 5.29 -1.62
CA ILE A 89 2.65 4.39 -0.52
C ILE A 89 3.63 5.08 0.44
N THR A 90 3.28 5.11 1.73
CA THR A 90 4.13 5.62 2.80
C THR A 90 4.33 4.53 3.84
N VAL A 91 5.57 4.32 4.29
CA VAL A 91 5.90 3.28 5.26
C VAL A 91 6.62 3.89 6.46
N LYS A 92 6.16 3.57 7.68
CA LYS A 92 6.74 4.09 8.91
C LYS A 92 8.20 3.65 9.06
N LYS A 93 9.07 4.61 9.39
CA LYS A 93 10.51 4.37 9.68
C LYS A 93 11.24 3.56 8.58
N PHE A 94 10.83 3.69 7.32
CA PHE A 94 11.42 2.94 6.22
C PHE A 94 12.37 3.84 5.39
N PRO A 95 13.70 3.62 5.44
CA PRO A 95 14.70 4.54 4.87
C PRO A 95 14.93 4.34 3.36
N TYR A 96 13.85 4.11 2.61
CA TYR A 96 13.86 3.88 1.17
C TYR A 96 12.72 4.63 0.49
N THR A 97 12.90 4.96 -0.78
CA THR A 97 11.81 5.44 -1.62
C THR A 97 11.00 4.24 -2.07
N VAL A 98 9.68 4.30 -1.94
CA VAL A 98 8.77 3.22 -2.33
C VAL A 98 7.79 3.76 -3.36
N ARG A 99 7.62 3.04 -4.46
CA ARG A 99 6.66 3.36 -5.52
C ARG A 99 5.69 2.22 -5.67
N VAL A 100 4.43 2.54 -5.92
CA VAL A 100 3.36 1.57 -6.12
C VAL A 100 2.57 1.90 -7.38
N ALA A 101 2.20 0.87 -8.14
CA ALA A 101 1.27 0.96 -9.25
C ALA A 101 0.18 -0.08 -9.05
N ILE A 102 -1.08 0.35 -9.05
CA ILE A 102 -2.27 -0.51 -8.86
C ILE A 102 -3.09 -0.43 -10.14
N THR A 103 -3.50 -1.58 -10.67
CA THR A 103 -4.39 -1.68 -11.83
C THR A 103 -5.48 -2.71 -11.59
N HIS A 104 -6.65 -2.48 -12.18
CA HIS A 104 -7.81 -3.34 -12.02
C HIS A 104 -8.32 -3.77 -13.40
N SER A 105 -8.71 -5.03 -13.54
CA SER A 105 -9.37 -5.54 -14.75
C SER A 105 -10.30 -6.70 -14.40
N GLY A 106 -11.57 -6.58 -14.78
CA GLY A 106 -12.60 -7.56 -14.46
C GLY A 106 -12.75 -7.75 -12.94
N ASP A 107 -12.43 -8.96 -12.47
CA ASP A 107 -12.44 -9.37 -11.06
C ASP A 107 -11.06 -9.25 -10.38
N PHE A 108 -10.02 -8.85 -11.09
CA PHE A 108 -8.66 -8.87 -10.55
C PHE A 108 -8.09 -7.49 -10.30
N VAL A 109 -7.28 -7.39 -9.25
CA VAL A 109 -6.36 -6.29 -9.00
C VAL A 109 -4.94 -6.81 -9.11
N ASN A 110 -4.11 -6.10 -9.87
CA ASN A 110 -2.68 -6.37 -9.93
C ASN A 110 -1.93 -5.17 -9.35
N THR A 111 -0.93 -5.44 -8.52
CA THR A 111 -0.10 -4.42 -7.90
C THR A 111 1.38 -4.69 -8.10
N THR A 112 2.13 -3.65 -8.41
CA THR A 112 3.60 -3.69 -8.45
C THR A 112 4.17 -2.65 -7.51
N VAL A 113 5.15 -3.07 -6.71
CA VAL A 113 5.91 -2.21 -5.81
C VAL A 113 7.40 -2.25 -6.17
N ILE A 114 8.03 -1.09 -6.14
CA ILE A 114 9.47 -0.92 -6.32
C ILE A 114 10.03 -0.18 -5.10
N ILE A 115 11.13 -0.71 -4.55
CA ILE A 115 11.88 -0.10 -3.46
C ILE A 115 13.23 0.37 -4.01
N GLU A 116 13.58 1.63 -3.75
CA GLU A 116 14.80 2.26 -4.22
C GLU A 116 15.58 2.87 -3.05
N LYS A 117 16.92 2.80 -3.11
CA LYS A 117 17.77 3.59 -2.21
C LYS A 117 17.47 5.07 -2.40
N LEU A 118 17.37 5.79 -1.28
CA LEU A 118 17.32 7.26 -1.28
C LEU A 118 18.53 7.83 -2.02
N SER A 119 18.26 8.77 -2.92
CA SER A 119 19.27 9.63 -3.51
C SER A 119 19.94 10.50 -2.44
N TRP A 120 21.11 11.05 -2.77
CA TRP A 120 21.81 11.97 -1.87
C TRP A 120 20.95 13.19 -1.49
N LEU A 121 20.19 13.73 -2.45
CA LEU A 121 19.27 14.86 -2.22
C LEU A 121 18.12 14.49 -1.28
N GLU A 122 17.53 13.31 -1.42
CA GLU A 122 16.45 12.85 -0.53
C GLU A 122 16.96 12.64 0.90
N LYS A 123 18.17 12.09 1.07
CA LYS A 123 18.82 11.96 2.38
C LYS A 123 19.05 13.32 3.04
N LEU A 124 19.50 14.31 2.27
CA LEU A 124 19.72 15.66 2.76
C LEU A 124 18.40 16.33 3.19
N LYS A 125 17.33 16.15 2.40
CA LYS A 125 15.98 16.63 2.76
C LYS A 125 15.49 15.98 4.06
N LEU A 126 15.66 14.67 4.22
CA LEU A 126 15.29 13.94 5.43
C LEU A 126 16.01 14.41 6.70
N SER A 127 17.30 14.77 6.59
CA SER A 127 18.05 15.29 7.73
C SER A 127 17.57 16.70 8.13
N LEU A 128 17.16 17.51 7.16
CA LEU A 128 16.61 18.84 7.39
C LEU A 128 15.17 18.83 7.91
N THR A 129 14.36 17.83 7.54
CA THR A 129 12.94 17.72 7.97
C THR A 129 12.72 16.84 9.21
N GLY A 130 13.79 16.35 9.85
CA GLY A 130 13.68 15.58 11.09
C GLY A 130 13.07 14.19 10.92
N GLY A 131 13.29 13.52 9.78
CA GLY A 131 12.92 12.11 9.61
C GLY A 131 11.44 11.83 9.24
N ARG A 132 10.63 12.85 8.92
CA ARG A 132 9.34 12.63 8.27
C ARG A 132 9.59 12.32 6.79
N GLY A 133 9.24 11.09 6.40
CA GLY A 133 9.44 10.54 5.06
C GLY A 133 9.11 11.53 3.95
N VAL A 134 10.00 11.62 2.97
CA VAL A 134 9.86 12.53 1.83
C VAL A 134 8.66 12.09 0.99
N LEU A 135 7.61 12.90 1.01
CA LEU A 135 6.56 12.88 -0.02
C LEU A 135 6.95 13.84 -1.15
N GLN A 136 6.89 13.35 -2.39
CA GLN A 136 6.54 14.12 -3.59
C GLN A 136 5.68 13.24 -4.53
#